data_AF-A0A5C5YYP6-F1
#
_entry.id   AF-A0A5C5YYP6-F1
#
_cell.length_a   1.000
_cell.length_b   1.000
_cell.length_c   1.000
_cell.angle_alpha   90.00
_cell.angle_beta   90.00
_cell.angle_gamma   90.00
#
_symmetry.space_group_name_H-M   'P 1'
#
loop_
_entity.id
_entity.type
_entity.pdbx_description
1 polymer ?
#
loop_
_entity_poly.entity_id
_entity_poly.type
_entity_poly.pdbx_seq_one_letter_code
_entity_poly.pdbx_strand_id
1 'polypeptide(L)'
;MSLLKLWNSLLGRSSETAPQTIEQPSIEQQSSTKSLSTKPKQLAVTQPEPEQASIGKPATAAQPATVPQPATVPQPAKGSRGMFGFGSKNVEPGLCKLLKPLRIGSLLEIGVGDGTRAVAIISTIQKNKPESKLRYAAIDPFEMGDGKTSLMQFHKCLRIEGISPQIFPGPIDQELLRLSHTIGRVDVVVIAESTENWQTASTLSMLRRVCHEHTIVFFNDVGKWKPFELESMERRKAS
;
A
#
# COMPACT_ATOMS: atom_id res chain seq x y z
N MET A 1 21.04 17.29 -24.50
CA MET A 1 19.63 16.93 -24.71
C MET A 1 18.99 16.69 -23.35
N SER A 2 17.88 17.35 -23.02
CA SER A 2 17.28 17.25 -21.68
C SER A 2 16.57 15.91 -21.49
N LEU A 3 16.74 15.30 -20.32
CA LEU A 3 16.14 14.01 -19.95
C LEU A 3 14.60 14.02 -20.05
N LEU A 4 13.97 15.19 -19.93
CA LEU A 4 12.54 15.38 -20.14
C LEU A 4 12.07 14.96 -21.55
N LYS A 5 12.91 15.16 -22.58
CA LYS A 5 12.54 14.81 -23.97
C LYS A 5 12.50 13.29 -24.20
N LEU A 6 13.39 12.55 -23.54
CA LEU A 6 13.41 11.08 -23.63
C LEU A 6 12.20 10.46 -22.92
N TRP A 7 11.79 11.03 -21.79
CA TRP A 7 10.65 10.52 -21.03
C TRP A 7 9.32 10.71 -21.78
N ASN A 8 9.13 11.87 -22.42
CA ASN A 8 7.92 12.11 -23.24
C ASN A 8 7.84 11.22 -24.49
N SER A 9 8.99 10.80 -25.04
CA SER A 9 9.04 9.88 -26.19
C SER A 9 8.65 8.44 -25.81
N LEU A 10 8.86 8.03 -24.55
CA LEU A 10 8.53 6.67 -24.08
C LEU A 10 7.03 6.50 -23.77
N LEU A 11 6.32 7.59 -23.54
CA LEU A 11 4.90 7.62 -23.21
C LEU A 11 3.98 7.80 -24.43
N GLY A 12 4.52 7.75 -25.66
CA GLY A 12 3.72 7.80 -26.88
C GLY A 12 2.95 9.11 -27.11
N ARG A 13 3.31 10.19 -26.40
CA ARG A 13 2.71 11.51 -26.60
C ARG A 13 3.53 12.30 -27.61
N SER A 14 3.33 12.02 -28.90
CA SER A 14 3.75 12.92 -29.97
C SER A 14 2.87 14.17 -29.92
N SER A 15 3.46 15.30 -29.58
CA SER A 15 2.87 16.62 -29.81
C SER A 15 2.97 16.95 -31.29
N GLU A 16 1.88 16.75 -32.03
CA GLU A 16 1.72 17.24 -33.39
C GLU A 16 1.10 18.64 -33.33
N THR A 17 1.89 19.63 -33.75
CA THR A 17 1.48 21.03 -33.91
C THR A 17 1.29 21.32 -35.39
N ALA A 18 0.14 21.92 -35.72
CA ALA A 18 -0.41 22.29 -37.04
C ALA A 18 0.51 23.14 -37.94
N PRO A 19 0.17 23.44 -39.23
CA PRO A 19 -0.83 24.50 -39.54
C PRO A 19 -1.58 24.41 -40.90
N GLN A 20 -2.50 25.39 -41.07
CA GLN A 20 -3.09 25.99 -42.29
C GLN A 20 -4.52 25.57 -42.67
N THR A 21 -5.43 26.36 -43.27
CA THR A 21 -5.77 27.80 -43.45
C THR A 21 -6.98 27.77 -44.44
N ILE A 22 -7.95 28.71 -44.33
CA ILE A 22 -9.08 29.02 -45.28
C ILE A 22 -10.25 28.00 -45.23
N GLU A 23 -11.56 28.31 -45.12
CA GLU A 23 -12.40 29.42 -45.60
C GLU A 23 -13.73 29.56 -44.80
N GLN A 24 -14.27 30.77 -44.79
CA GLN A 24 -15.61 31.20 -44.35
C GLN A 24 -16.65 30.91 -45.46
N PRO A 25 -17.98 30.82 -45.20
CA PRO A 25 -18.78 32.05 -45.04
C PRO A 25 -19.97 31.99 -44.04
N SER A 26 -20.48 33.19 -43.80
CA SER A 26 -21.55 33.68 -42.93
C SER A 26 -22.98 33.19 -43.23
N ILE A 27 -23.84 33.28 -42.20
CA ILE A 27 -25.18 33.95 -42.10
C ILE A 27 -25.68 33.68 -40.65
N GLU A 28 -25.73 34.68 -39.74
CA GLU A 28 -26.91 35.46 -39.30
C GLU A 28 -28.11 34.58 -38.81
N GLN A 29 -28.76 34.76 -37.65
CA GLN A 29 -29.06 35.95 -36.85
C GLN A 29 -29.71 35.53 -35.48
N GLN A 30 -29.51 36.37 -34.45
CA GLN A 30 -30.45 36.76 -33.36
C GLN A 30 -30.80 35.71 -32.27
N SER A 31 -30.92 36.01 -30.96
CA SER A 31 -30.92 37.29 -30.21
C SER A 31 -30.88 37.01 -28.68
N SER A 32 -30.30 37.96 -27.93
CA SER A 32 -30.64 38.48 -26.56
C SER A 32 -30.82 37.52 -25.36
N THR A 33 -30.52 37.83 -24.09
CA THR A 33 -29.89 38.93 -23.32
C THR A 33 -29.81 38.41 -21.87
N LYS A 34 -28.68 38.61 -21.16
CA LYS A 34 -28.61 39.24 -19.82
C LYS A 34 -27.25 39.04 -19.16
N SER A 35 -26.56 40.16 -19.05
CA SER A 35 -25.41 40.44 -18.22
C SER A 35 -25.77 40.46 -16.74
N LEU A 36 -24.86 40.04 -15.86
CA LEU A 36 -24.57 40.76 -14.63
C LEU A 36 -23.13 40.48 -14.17
N SER A 37 -22.33 41.54 -14.30
CA SER A 37 -21.00 41.70 -13.76
C SER A 37 -21.09 42.07 -12.28
N THR A 38 -20.19 41.59 -11.44
CA THR A 38 -19.86 42.30 -10.19
C THR A 38 -18.45 41.93 -9.71
N LYS A 39 -17.59 42.95 -9.77
CA LYS A 39 -16.27 43.06 -9.15
C LYS A 39 -16.45 43.57 -7.71
N PRO A 40 -15.57 43.19 -6.77
CA PRO A 40 -14.87 44.23 -5.97
C PRO A 40 -13.38 43.87 -5.81
N LYS A 41 -12.44 44.77 -6.12
CA LYS A 41 -11.92 45.89 -5.32
C LYS A 41 -10.81 45.44 -4.35
N GLN A 42 -9.58 45.78 -4.72
CA GLN A 42 -8.36 45.77 -3.90
C GLN A 42 -8.50 46.64 -2.66
N LEU A 43 -7.88 46.22 -1.56
CA LEU A 43 -7.26 47.07 -0.53
C LEU A 43 -6.00 46.36 -0.02
N ALA A 44 -5.04 47.18 0.40
CA ALA A 44 -3.61 46.91 0.50
C ALA A 44 -3.14 46.58 1.92
N VAL A 45 -1.80 46.46 2.05
CA VAL A 45 -0.95 46.52 3.27
C VAL A 45 -1.00 45.21 4.10
N THR A 46 0.06 44.58 4.59
CA THR A 46 1.43 44.98 4.99
C THR A 46 2.33 43.73 5.00
N GLN A 47 3.59 43.88 4.58
CA GLN A 47 4.68 42.92 4.83
C GLN A 47 5.00 42.81 6.35
N PRO A 48 5.62 41.71 6.79
CA PRO A 48 6.99 41.90 7.27
C PRO A 48 7.99 40.86 6.75
N GLU A 49 9.11 41.44 6.35
CA GLU A 49 10.50 41.00 6.33
C GLU A 49 10.89 39.95 7.38
N PRO A 50 11.82 39.04 7.01
CA PRO A 50 13.01 38.91 7.83
C PRO A 50 14.32 38.94 7.00
N GLU A 51 15.09 40.00 7.27
CA GLU A 51 16.49 40.01 7.67
C GLU A 51 17.45 38.95 7.08
N GLN A 52 18.17 39.44 6.06
CA GLN A 52 19.60 39.35 5.78
C GLN A 52 20.49 38.31 6.50
N ALA A 53 21.27 37.66 5.63
CA ALA A 53 22.48 36.89 5.92
C ALA A 53 23.66 37.75 6.43
N SER A 54 24.54 37.14 7.24
CA SER A 54 25.99 37.37 7.17
C SER A 54 26.81 36.25 7.85
N ILE A 55 28.09 36.19 7.49
CA ILE A 55 29.01 35.03 7.51
C ILE A 55 30.26 35.37 8.36
N GLY A 56 30.85 34.36 9.03
CA GLY A 56 32.28 34.27 9.40
C GLY A 56 32.64 34.74 10.82
N LYS A 57 33.55 34.14 11.60
CA LYS A 57 34.88 33.57 11.29
C LYS A 57 35.43 32.73 12.51
N PRO A 58 36.66 32.15 12.46
CA PRO A 58 37.00 30.84 13.02
C PRO A 58 37.80 30.88 14.34
N ALA A 59 37.96 29.71 14.98
CA ALA A 59 39.00 29.48 15.98
C ALA A 59 39.73 28.14 15.77
N THR A 60 41.05 28.25 15.90
CA THR A 60 42.17 27.34 15.68
C THR A 60 42.37 26.27 16.77
N ALA A 61 42.83 25.06 16.38
CA ALA A 61 43.92 24.24 16.99
C ALA A 61 43.87 22.82 16.35
N ALA A 62 44.79 22.36 15.49
CA ALA A 62 46.18 21.91 15.70
C ALA A 62 46.31 20.76 16.73
N GLN A 63 46.25 19.48 16.29
CA GLN A 63 47.37 18.51 16.07
C GLN A 63 47.32 17.36 17.12
N PRO A 64 47.99 16.18 16.96
CA PRO A 64 48.70 15.61 15.82
C PRO A 64 48.29 14.16 15.47
N ALA A 65 48.88 13.68 14.36
CA ALA A 65 48.81 12.32 13.84
C ALA A 65 49.39 11.25 14.80
N THR A 66 48.81 10.05 14.78
CA THR A 66 49.52 8.81 15.11
C THR A 66 48.97 7.67 14.27
N VAL A 67 49.81 7.17 13.36
CA VAL A 67 49.69 5.91 12.61
C VAL A 67 51.13 5.38 12.54
N PRO A 68 51.42 4.06 12.46
CA PRO A 68 50.59 2.86 12.56
C PRO A 68 51.09 1.86 13.62
N GLN A 69 50.28 0.85 13.97
CA GLN A 69 50.83 -0.50 14.13
C GLN A 69 49.79 -1.60 13.83
N PRO A 70 50.20 -2.71 13.20
CA PRO A 70 49.30 -3.71 12.63
C PRO A 70 49.13 -4.88 13.61
N ALA A 71 47.89 -5.21 13.96
CA ALA A 71 47.60 -6.51 14.53
C ALA A 71 46.16 -6.94 14.29
N THR A 72 46.04 -8.17 13.80
CA THR A 72 44.89 -9.07 13.91
C THR A 72 43.67 -8.78 13.04
N VAL A 73 43.67 -9.44 11.88
CA VAL A 73 42.49 -9.86 11.11
C VAL A 73 41.51 -10.59 12.04
N PRO A 74 40.29 -10.08 12.26
CA PRO A 74 39.20 -10.90 12.79
C PRO A 74 38.61 -11.68 11.61
N GLN A 75 38.74 -13.00 11.67
CA GLN A 75 38.02 -13.91 10.79
C GLN A 75 36.51 -13.64 10.85
N PRO A 76 35.77 -13.76 9.74
CA PRO A 76 34.33 -13.62 9.75
C PRO A 76 33.72 -14.75 10.58
N ALA A 77 33.22 -14.39 11.76
CA ALA A 77 32.42 -15.29 12.58
C ALA A 77 31.24 -15.77 11.73
N LYS A 78 31.12 -17.09 11.63
CA LYS A 78 30.03 -17.81 10.96
C LYS A 78 28.69 -17.15 11.30
N GLY A 79 27.92 -16.87 10.26
CA GLY A 79 26.61 -16.25 10.35
C GLY A 79 25.74 -16.92 11.41
N SER A 80 25.55 -16.21 12.53
CA SER A 80 24.39 -16.36 13.38
C SER A 80 23.18 -16.01 12.51
N ARG A 81 22.58 -17.02 11.88
CA ARG A 81 21.22 -16.94 11.36
C ARG A 81 20.36 -16.34 12.47
N GLY A 82 19.81 -15.17 12.19
CA GLY A 82 19.11 -14.36 13.17
C GLY A 82 18.10 -15.18 13.97
N MET A 83 18.24 -15.13 15.29
CA MET A 83 17.10 -15.35 16.18
C MET A 83 16.18 -14.13 16.03
N PHE A 84 15.36 -14.13 14.98
CA PHE A 84 14.17 -13.30 14.93
C PHE A 84 13.10 -13.97 15.80
N GLY A 85 12.83 -13.37 16.96
CA GLY A 85 11.49 -13.31 17.55
C GLY A 85 10.89 -14.58 18.15
N PHE A 86 11.44 -15.07 19.27
CA PHE A 86 10.64 -15.84 20.23
C PHE A 86 9.85 -14.86 21.10
N GLY A 87 8.59 -14.59 20.76
CA GLY A 87 7.76 -13.68 21.57
C GLY A 87 6.29 -13.56 21.19
N SER A 88 5.90 -13.90 19.96
CA SER A 88 4.48 -13.91 19.57
C SER A 88 4.00 -15.35 19.44
N LYS A 89 3.10 -15.72 20.35
CA LYS A 89 2.49 -17.05 20.47
C LYS A 89 2.04 -17.58 19.11
N ASN A 90 2.28 -18.87 18.90
CA ASN A 90 2.00 -19.71 17.73
C ASN A 90 0.53 -19.67 17.23
N VAL A 91 0.03 -18.52 16.82
CA VAL A 91 -1.31 -18.35 16.23
C VAL A 91 -1.29 -18.73 14.73
N GLU A 92 -0.15 -18.53 14.08
CA GLU A 92 0.07 -18.81 12.66
C GLU A 92 0.01 -20.29 12.22
N PRO A 93 0.49 -21.30 12.97
CA PRO A 93 0.41 -22.69 12.50
C PRO A 93 -1.02 -23.19 12.34
N GLY A 94 -2.00 -22.62 13.05
CA GLY A 94 -3.42 -22.92 12.84
C GLY A 94 -3.88 -22.51 11.45
N LEU A 95 -3.62 -21.26 11.07
CA LEU A 95 -3.95 -20.74 9.74
C LEU A 95 -3.21 -21.49 8.64
N CYS A 96 -1.89 -21.69 8.77
CA CYS A 96 -1.11 -22.40 7.77
C CYS A 96 -1.60 -23.84 7.53
N LYS A 97 -2.12 -24.53 8.55
CA LYS A 97 -2.76 -25.85 8.38
C LYS A 97 -4.04 -25.78 7.56
N LEU A 98 -4.86 -24.74 7.76
CA LEU A 98 -6.10 -24.52 7.00
C LEU A 98 -5.81 -24.13 5.54
N LEU A 99 -4.73 -23.38 5.28
CA LEU A 99 -4.37 -22.93 3.94
C LEU A 99 -3.70 -24.01 3.08
N LYS A 100 -3.01 -24.98 3.71
CA LYS A 100 -2.29 -26.07 3.02
C LYS A 100 -3.10 -26.84 1.96
N PRO A 101 -4.33 -27.32 2.24
CA PRO A 101 -5.10 -28.07 1.25
C PRO A 101 -5.68 -27.21 0.13
N LEU A 102 -5.67 -25.88 0.27
CA LEU A 102 -6.38 -24.97 -0.64
C LEU A 102 -5.55 -24.65 -1.88
N ARG A 103 -6.25 -24.47 -3.01
CA ARG A 103 -5.65 -23.98 -4.25
C ARG A 103 -5.77 -22.46 -4.32
N ILE A 104 -4.83 -21.75 -3.71
CA ILE A 104 -4.89 -20.28 -3.58
C ILE A 104 -4.08 -19.63 -4.71
N GLY A 105 -4.74 -18.89 -5.60
CA GLY A 105 -4.10 -18.04 -6.61
C GLY A 105 -4.02 -16.57 -6.19
N SER A 106 -4.91 -16.15 -5.30
CA SER A 106 -5.04 -14.80 -4.79
C SER A 106 -5.43 -14.78 -3.32
N LEU A 107 -4.74 -13.95 -2.53
CA LEU A 107 -4.95 -13.82 -1.10
C LEU A 107 -5.02 -12.34 -0.73
N LEU A 108 -6.06 -12.00 0.04
CA LEU A 108 -6.22 -10.70 0.69
C LEU A 108 -6.00 -10.87 2.19
N GLU A 109 -5.11 -10.09 2.77
CA GLU A 109 -4.94 -9.98 4.22
C GLU A 109 -5.41 -8.60 4.72
N ILE A 110 -6.22 -8.59 5.77
CA ILE A 110 -6.71 -7.40 6.46
C ILE A 110 -6.13 -7.41 7.88
N GLY A 111 -5.40 -6.36 8.24
CA GLY A 111 -4.74 -6.21 9.55
C GLY A 111 -3.42 -7.00 9.65
N VAL A 112 -2.47 -6.71 8.76
CA VAL A 112 -1.17 -7.40 8.60
C VAL A 112 -0.31 -7.40 9.87
N GLY A 113 -0.41 -6.38 10.72
CA GLY A 113 0.35 -6.31 11.97
C GLY A 113 1.85 -6.10 11.73
N ASP A 114 2.71 -7.02 12.16
CA ASP A 114 4.17 -6.92 11.97
C ASP A 114 4.66 -7.53 10.64
N GLY A 115 3.77 -8.18 9.88
CA GLY A 115 4.08 -8.86 8.63
C GLY A 115 4.67 -10.26 8.77
N THR A 116 4.95 -10.74 9.99
CA THR A 116 5.47 -12.10 10.20
C THR A 116 4.49 -13.18 9.77
N ARG A 117 3.20 -12.94 9.99
CA ARG A 117 2.10 -13.79 9.49
C ARG A 117 2.09 -13.87 7.96
N ALA A 118 2.16 -12.74 7.29
CA ALA A 118 2.17 -12.69 5.83
C ALA A 118 3.30 -13.56 5.26
N VAL A 119 4.51 -13.47 5.83
CA VAL A 119 5.66 -14.33 5.45
C VAL A 119 5.35 -15.81 5.70
N ALA A 120 4.78 -16.16 6.84
CA ALA A 120 4.43 -17.54 7.17
C ALA A 120 3.38 -18.12 6.20
N ILE A 121 2.36 -17.33 5.85
CA ILE A 121 1.32 -17.66 4.87
C ILE A 121 1.95 -17.89 3.50
N ILE A 122 2.71 -16.91 3.01
CA ILE A 122 3.33 -16.93 1.68
C ILE A 122 4.27 -18.13 1.55
N SER A 123 5.16 -18.32 2.52
CA SER A 123 6.10 -19.44 2.54
C SER A 123 5.36 -20.77 2.55
N THR A 124 4.25 -20.89 3.27
CA THR A 124 3.43 -22.11 3.31
C THR A 124 2.77 -22.38 1.95
N ILE A 125 2.17 -21.37 1.33
CA ILE A 125 1.48 -21.50 0.04
C ILE A 125 2.49 -21.87 -1.07
N GLN A 126 3.60 -21.14 -1.17
CA GLN A 126 4.64 -21.39 -2.18
C GLN A 126 5.30 -22.76 -2.02
N LYS A 127 5.51 -23.24 -0.78
CA LYS A 127 6.04 -24.59 -0.55
C LYS A 127 5.13 -25.70 -1.08
N ASN A 128 3.82 -25.52 -1.00
CA ASN A 128 2.88 -26.50 -1.52
C ASN A 128 2.75 -26.41 -3.04
N LYS A 129 3.00 -25.24 -3.64
CA LYS A 129 2.86 -24.98 -5.07
C LYS A 129 3.92 -23.97 -5.56
N PRO A 130 5.15 -24.41 -5.83
CA PRO A 130 6.23 -23.51 -6.24
C PRO A 130 6.00 -22.91 -7.63
N GLU A 131 5.22 -23.57 -8.49
CA GLU A 131 4.99 -23.13 -9.86
C GLU A 131 3.93 -22.01 -9.99
N SER A 132 3.06 -21.84 -9.00
CA SER A 132 1.98 -20.85 -9.07
C SER A 132 2.40 -19.52 -8.47
N LYS A 133 2.30 -18.44 -9.25
CA LYS A 133 2.48 -17.07 -8.78
C LYS A 133 1.28 -16.63 -7.93
N LEU A 134 1.49 -16.46 -6.63
CA LEU A 134 0.49 -15.94 -5.71
C LEU A 134 0.31 -14.42 -5.91
N ARG A 135 -0.94 -13.97 -6.16
CA ARG A 135 -1.31 -12.56 -6.04
C ARG A 135 -1.62 -12.25 -4.59
N TYR A 136 -0.80 -11.43 -3.95
CA TYR A 136 -0.96 -11.08 -2.54
C TYR A 136 -1.39 -9.61 -2.40
N ALA A 137 -2.44 -9.38 -1.63
CA ALA A 137 -2.96 -8.06 -1.31
C ALA A 137 -3.01 -7.85 0.20
N ALA A 138 -2.72 -6.63 0.65
CA ALA A 138 -2.77 -6.26 2.07
C ALA A 138 -3.54 -4.96 2.26
N ILE A 139 -4.49 -4.95 3.18
CA ILE A 139 -5.15 -3.77 3.72
C ILE A 139 -4.73 -3.62 5.17
N ASP A 140 -4.04 -2.53 5.49
CA ASP A 140 -3.58 -2.21 6.84
C ASP A 140 -3.31 -0.70 6.93
N PRO A 141 -3.54 -0.04 8.07
CA PRO A 141 -3.21 1.37 8.22
C PRO A 141 -1.68 1.64 8.30
N PHE A 142 -0.85 0.63 8.54
CA PHE A 142 0.60 0.75 8.75
C PHE A 142 0.94 1.86 9.75
N GLU A 143 1.96 2.67 9.44
CA GLU A 143 2.41 3.80 10.23
C GLU A 143 1.40 4.95 10.35
N MET A 144 0.28 4.92 9.61
CA MET A 144 -0.77 5.96 9.66
C MET A 144 -1.86 5.68 10.70
N GLY A 145 -1.97 4.46 11.20
CA GLY A 145 -2.82 4.11 12.34
C GLY A 145 -1.94 4.04 13.59
N ASP A 146 -1.71 2.81 14.06
CA ASP A 146 -0.75 2.49 15.12
C ASP A 146 0.02 1.20 14.77
N GLY A 147 0.23 0.96 13.47
CA GLY A 147 0.85 -0.25 12.97
C GLY A 147 2.31 -0.39 13.41
N LYS A 148 2.72 -1.60 13.78
CA LYS A 148 4.09 -1.90 14.24
C LYS A 148 5.11 -1.93 13.09
N THR A 149 4.65 -2.01 11.85
CA THR A 149 5.49 -2.11 10.66
C THR A 149 5.18 -0.94 9.73
N SER A 150 6.21 -0.33 9.16
CA SER A 150 6.01 0.67 8.11
C SER A 150 5.67 -0.01 6.79
N LEU A 151 4.99 0.74 5.90
CA LEU A 151 4.69 0.29 4.55
C LEU A 151 5.95 -0.20 3.82
N MET A 152 7.06 0.54 3.98
CA MET A 152 8.35 0.19 3.39
C MET A 152 8.91 -1.12 3.97
N GLN A 153 8.86 -1.31 5.29
CA GLN A 153 9.36 -2.52 5.95
C GLN A 153 8.57 -3.75 5.49
N PHE A 154 7.25 -3.65 5.46
CA PHE A 154 6.39 -4.71 4.97
C PHE A 154 6.70 -5.09 3.51
N HIS A 155 6.85 -4.08 2.64
CA HIS A 155 7.16 -4.33 1.24
C HIS A 155 8.55 -4.97 1.05
N LYS A 156 9.55 -4.58 1.86
CA LYS A 156 10.88 -5.22 1.86
C LYS A 156 10.80 -6.67 2.32
N CYS A 157 10.04 -6.93 3.38
CA CYS A 157 9.85 -8.25 3.95
C CYS A 157 9.29 -9.24 2.91
N LEU A 158 8.21 -8.86 2.21
CA LEU A 158 7.59 -9.74 1.23
C LEU A 158 8.40 -9.92 -0.05
N ARG A 159 9.22 -8.93 -0.42
CA ARG A 159 10.12 -9.04 -1.58
C ARG A 159 11.21 -10.09 -1.36
N ILE A 160 11.63 -10.32 -0.12
CA ILE A 160 12.59 -11.40 0.22
C ILE A 160 11.97 -12.78 -0.08
N GLU A 161 10.67 -12.94 0.12
CA GLU A 161 9.89 -14.14 -0.25
C GLU A 161 9.51 -14.20 -1.74
N GLY A 162 10.08 -13.32 -2.57
CA GLY A 162 9.85 -13.29 -4.01
C GLY A 162 8.46 -12.82 -4.44
N ILE A 163 7.70 -12.18 -3.54
CA ILE A 163 6.37 -11.64 -3.85
C ILE A 163 6.40 -10.11 -3.94
N SER A 164 5.69 -9.59 -4.94
CA SER A 164 5.36 -8.18 -5.05
C SER A 164 3.93 -7.97 -4.54
N PRO A 165 3.73 -7.56 -3.27
CA PRO A 165 2.41 -7.36 -2.72
C PRO A 165 1.74 -6.12 -3.31
N GLN A 166 0.42 -6.15 -3.40
CA GLN A 166 -0.38 -4.96 -3.62
C GLN A 166 -0.90 -4.45 -2.28
N ILE A 167 -0.43 -3.27 -1.88
CA ILE A 167 -0.67 -2.74 -0.54
C ILE A 167 -1.62 -1.56 -0.61
N PHE A 168 -2.60 -1.57 0.28
CA PHE A 168 -3.67 -0.60 0.40
C PHE A 168 -3.62 0.03 1.80
N PRO A 169 -2.86 1.12 1.96
CA PRO A 169 -2.72 1.79 3.26
C PRO A 169 -3.98 2.60 3.56
N GLY A 170 -4.74 2.22 4.59
CA GLY A 170 -5.94 2.95 4.98
C GLY A 170 -7.00 2.12 5.71
N PRO A 171 -8.18 2.72 5.97
CA PRO A 171 -9.29 2.03 6.61
C PRO A 171 -9.92 0.98 5.70
N ILE A 172 -10.41 -0.10 6.31
CA ILE A 172 -10.87 -1.32 5.63
C ILE A 172 -11.87 -1.02 4.51
N ASP A 173 -12.90 -0.20 4.77
CA ASP A 173 -13.99 0.06 3.82
C ASP A 173 -13.52 0.78 2.55
N GLN A 174 -12.69 1.81 2.71
CA GLN A 174 -12.17 2.60 1.59
C GLN A 174 -11.22 1.76 0.74
N GLU A 175 -10.38 0.97 1.39
CA GLU A 175 -9.37 0.16 0.72
C GLU A 175 -9.95 -1.09 0.06
N LEU A 176 -11.00 -1.69 0.63
CA LEU A 176 -11.77 -2.74 -0.05
C LEU A 176 -12.43 -2.22 -1.34
N LEU A 177 -12.95 -0.99 -1.34
CA LEU A 177 -13.49 -0.37 -2.54
C LEU A 177 -12.40 -0.22 -3.62
N ARG A 178 -11.23 0.29 -3.25
CA ARG A 178 -10.08 0.42 -4.17
C ARG A 178 -9.60 -0.95 -4.68
N LEU A 179 -9.56 -1.95 -3.79
CA LEU A 179 -9.17 -3.32 -4.14
C LEU A 179 -10.14 -3.92 -5.15
N SER A 180 -11.45 -3.70 -4.98
CA SER A 180 -12.48 -4.19 -5.90
C SER A 180 -12.28 -3.69 -7.34
N HIS A 181 -11.74 -2.47 -7.49
CA HIS A 181 -11.43 -1.88 -8.79
C HIS A 181 -10.08 -2.32 -9.38
N THR A 182 -9.16 -2.86 -8.55
CA THR A 182 -7.78 -3.11 -9.00
C THR A 182 -7.45 -4.59 -9.15
N ILE A 183 -7.75 -5.40 -8.13
CA ILE A 183 -7.46 -6.85 -8.12
C ILE A 183 -8.68 -7.65 -8.58
N GLY A 184 -9.87 -7.10 -8.36
CA GLY A 184 -11.13 -7.80 -8.58
C GLY A 184 -11.39 -8.81 -7.46
N ARG A 185 -11.66 -10.06 -7.83
CA ARG A 185 -12.06 -11.11 -6.89
C ARG A 185 -10.86 -11.90 -6.34
N VAL A 186 -10.97 -12.37 -5.09
CA VAL A 186 -9.91 -13.10 -4.38
C VAL A 186 -10.36 -14.49 -3.89
N ASP A 187 -9.44 -15.46 -3.86
CA ASP A 187 -9.75 -16.84 -3.45
C ASP A 187 -9.84 -17.00 -1.93
N VAL A 188 -8.98 -16.28 -1.20
CA VAL A 188 -8.91 -16.35 0.26
C VAL A 188 -8.80 -14.94 0.83
N VAL A 189 -9.58 -14.68 1.88
CA VAL A 189 -9.48 -13.48 2.71
C VAL A 189 -9.05 -13.90 4.11
N VAL A 190 -8.05 -13.24 4.68
CA VAL A 190 -7.57 -13.44 6.05
C VAL A 190 -7.79 -12.14 6.81
N ILE A 191 -8.54 -12.20 7.90
CA ILE A 191 -8.89 -11.03 8.70
C ILE A 191 -8.33 -11.21 10.12
N ALA A 192 -7.30 -10.43 10.45
CA ALA A 192 -6.69 -10.41 11.78
C ALA A 192 -7.21 -9.23 12.63
N GLU A 193 -8.05 -8.37 12.07
CA GLU A 193 -8.74 -7.29 12.77
C GLU A 193 -9.80 -7.80 13.75
N SER A 194 -10.06 -7.01 14.80
CA SER A 194 -11.10 -7.34 15.78
C SER A 194 -12.49 -7.35 15.12
N THR A 195 -13.39 -8.19 15.63
CA THR A 195 -14.73 -8.34 15.04
C THR A 195 -15.53 -7.05 15.02
N GLU A 196 -15.28 -6.13 15.96
CA GLU A 196 -15.92 -4.81 15.99
C GLU A 196 -15.51 -3.94 14.79
N ASN A 197 -14.28 -4.09 14.30
CA ASN A 197 -13.71 -3.24 13.25
C ASN A 197 -14.14 -3.67 11.84
N TRP A 198 -14.36 -4.97 11.60
CA TRP A 198 -14.61 -5.49 10.25
C TRP A 198 -16.01 -6.06 10.03
N GLN A 199 -16.78 -6.43 11.07
CA GLN A 199 -18.15 -6.95 10.89
C GLN A 199 -19.21 -5.85 10.75
N THR A 200 -18.82 -4.69 10.23
CA THR A 200 -19.77 -3.62 9.93
C THR A 200 -20.55 -3.94 8.65
N ALA A 201 -21.77 -3.38 8.51
CA ALA A 201 -22.59 -3.63 7.32
C ALA A 201 -21.93 -3.14 6.02
N SER A 202 -21.18 -2.03 6.08
CA SER A 202 -20.43 -1.49 4.94
C SER A 202 -19.29 -2.44 4.55
N THR A 203 -18.48 -2.88 5.51
CA THR A 203 -17.38 -3.81 5.27
C THR A 203 -17.87 -5.13 4.68
N LEU A 204 -18.93 -5.71 5.25
CA LEU A 204 -19.52 -6.96 4.75
C LEU A 204 -20.06 -6.80 3.32
N SER A 205 -20.68 -5.65 3.01
CA SER A 205 -21.13 -5.36 1.65
C SER A 205 -19.97 -5.21 0.67
N MET A 206 -18.83 -4.63 1.08
CA MET A 206 -17.65 -4.51 0.23
C MET A 206 -16.92 -5.85 0.08
N LEU A 207 -16.82 -6.64 1.15
CA LEU A 207 -16.27 -8.00 1.11
C LEU A 207 -16.99 -8.85 0.07
N ARG A 208 -18.33 -8.78 -0.02
CA ARG A 208 -19.10 -9.49 -1.04
C ARG A 208 -18.74 -9.11 -2.48
N ARG A 209 -18.25 -7.89 -2.72
CA ARG A 209 -17.82 -7.45 -4.06
C ARG A 209 -16.45 -8.02 -4.44
N VAL A 210 -15.59 -8.23 -3.46
CA VAL A 210 -14.23 -8.78 -3.66
C VAL A 210 -14.17 -10.30 -3.51
N CYS A 211 -15.20 -10.92 -2.93
CA CYS A 211 -15.34 -12.37 -2.86
C CYS A 211 -16.07 -12.92 -4.10
N HIS A 212 -15.69 -14.10 -4.57
CA HIS A 212 -16.49 -14.96 -5.44
C HIS A 212 -17.14 -16.09 -4.63
N GLU A 213 -17.95 -16.93 -5.29
CA GLU A 213 -18.71 -18.03 -4.67
C GLU A 213 -17.84 -18.99 -3.85
N HIS A 214 -16.64 -19.31 -4.34
CA HIS A 214 -15.70 -20.21 -3.64
C HIS A 214 -14.69 -19.49 -2.72
N THR A 215 -14.89 -18.20 -2.42
CA THR A 215 -13.93 -17.47 -1.58
C THR A 215 -14.06 -17.94 -0.14
N ILE A 216 -12.93 -18.28 0.48
CA ILE A 216 -12.90 -18.69 1.88
C ILE A 216 -12.40 -17.50 2.70
N VAL A 217 -13.22 -17.04 3.64
CA VAL A 217 -12.85 -15.98 4.57
C VAL A 217 -12.44 -16.63 5.88
N PHE A 218 -11.22 -16.36 6.36
CA PHE A 218 -10.75 -16.74 7.68
C PHE A 218 -10.67 -15.50 8.56
N PHE A 219 -11.10 -15.61 9.81
CA PHE A 219 -10.94 -14.55 10.79
C PHE A 219 -10.34 -15.09 12.09
N ASN A 220 -9.65 -14.21 12.81
CA ASN A 220 -9.08 -14.54 14.11
C ASN A 220 -10.11 -14.28 15.22
N ASP A 221 -10.51 -15.34 15.91
CA ASP A 221 -11.38 -15.29 17.08
C ASP A 221 -10.59 -15.70 18.32
N VAL A 222 -10.16 -14.70 19.10
CA VAL A 222 -9.41 -14.90 20.35
C VAL A 222 -8.21 -15.86 20.16
N GLY A 223 -7.42 -15.62 19.10
CA GLY A 223 -6.23 -16.41 18.78
C GLY A 223 -6.50 -17.73 18.04
N LYS A 224 -7.75 -18.02 17.67
CA LYS A 224 -8.11 -19.19 16.85
C LYS A 224 -8.67 -18.76 15.50
N TRP A 225 -8.13 -19.34 14.44
CA TRP A 225 -8.61 -19.09 13.08
C TRP A 225 -9.85 -19.91 12.78
N LYS A 226 -10.92 -19.24 12.33
CA LYS A 226 -12.19 -19.87 11.95
C LYS A 226 -12.62 -19.41 10.56
N PRO A 227 -13.29 -20.27 9.77
CA PRO A 227 -13.94 -19.83 8.54
C PRO A 227 -15.15 -18.95 8.87
N PHE A 228 -15.42 -17.95 8.02
CA PHE A 228 -16.58 -17.08 8.09
C PHE A 228 -17.47 -17.28 6.85
N GLU A 229 -18.76 -17.54 7.09
CA GLU A 229 -19.75 -17.70 6.03
C GLU A 229 -20.42 -16.36 5.69
N LEU A 230 -20.02 -15.77 4.57
CA LEU A 230 -20.47 -14.44 4.12
C LEU A 230 -21.98 -14.37 3.81
N GLU A 231 -22.60 -15.49 3.46
CA GLU A 231 -24.02 -15.60 3.07
C GLU A 231 -24.98 -15.70 4.26
N SER A 232 -24.51 -16.19 5.41
CA SER A 232 -25.36 -16.52 6.56
C SER A 232 -26.02 -15.32 7.25
N MET A 233 -25.54 -14.10 7.00
CA MET A 233 -26.02 -12.86 7.64
C MET A 233 -27.30 -12.28 7.02
N GLU A 234 -27.65 -12.60 5.77
CA GLU A 234 -28.88 -12.07 5.15
C GLU A 234 -30.14 -12.77 5.66
N ARG A 235 -30.05 -14.08 5.94
CA ARG A 235 -31.20 -14.85 6.46
C ARG A 235 -31.65 -14.39 7.85
N ARG A 236 -30.75 -13.81 8.65
CA ARG A 236 -31.08 -13.31 10.00
C ARG A 236 -31.75 -11.94 10.03
N LYS A 237 -31.69 -11.16 8.93
CA LYS A 237 -32.39 -9.87 8.82
C LYS A 237 -33.77 -9.99 8.16
N ALA A 238 -34.09 -11.16 7.60
CA ALA A 238 -35.37 -11.46 6.97
C ALA A 238 -36.28 -12.34 7.83
N SER A 239 -36.02 -12.46 9.14
CA SER A 239 -36.84 -13.17 10.13
C SER A 239 -37.16 -12.29 11.32
#